data_AF-A0A1R1B6D6-F1
#
_entry.id   AF-A0A1R1B6D6-F1
#
_cell.length_a   1.000
_cell.length_b   1.000
_cell.length_c   1.000
_cell.angle_alpha   90.00
_cell.angle_beta   90.00
_cell.angle_gamma   90.00
#
_symmetry.space_group_name_H-M   'P 1'
#
loop_
_entity.id
_entity.type
_entity.pdbx_description
1 polymer ?
#
loop_
_entity_poly.entity_id
_entity_poly.type
_entity_poly.pdbx_seq_one_letter_code
_entity_poly.pdbx_strand_id
1 'polypeptide(L)'
;MSGFMVNDPSQQDSPSIHPSLLKKVSRQSVITIGIQALHEVGSDPICKVCIANGGSCCNSCRHLADGIGCQQRNTSCTAWLCGFLKFLLYETGLLREWNDYWDQVPGQGFREDFTPEVFFVEKSLHLPDIRNLSEALAADLQELARTHIAIGFILTLREKIDKNIDQLEYFEHDPKKQISLKRSLKMLSGPFYRFQKELHEYRQKLQNTK
;
A
#
# COMPACT_ATOMS: atom_id res chain seq x y z
N MET A 1 -18.12 60.62 34.17
CA MET A 1 -16.86 60.25 33.47
C MET A 1 -16.96 58.79 33.09
N SER A 2 -17.02 58.53 31.79
CA SER A 2 -17.08 57.22 31.17
C SER A 2 -15.73 56.50 31.30
N GLY A 3 -15.75 55.18 31.54
CA GLY A 3 -14.53 54.38 31.71
C GLY A 3 -14.75 52.91 31.42
N PHE A 4 -14.79 52.60 30.12
CA PHE A 4 -14.50 51.35 29.39
C PHE A 4 -14.48 49.99 30.13
N MET A 5 -15.38 49.12 29.68
CA MET A 5 -15.27 47.67 29.74
C MET A 5 -14.09 47.19 28.87
N VAL A 6 -13.26 46.30 29.43
CA VAL A 6 -12.35 45.45 28.66
C VAL A 6 -12.84 44.02 28.83
N ASN A 7 -13.55 43.52 27.81
CA ASN A 7 -13.80 42.09 27.65
C ASN A 7 -12.51 41.46 27.09
N ASP A 8 -11.99 40.47 27.79
CA ASP A 8 -10.91 39.59 27.33
C ASP A 8 -11.54 38.39 26.61
N PRO A 9 -11.39 38.25 25.27
CA PRO A 9 -11.88 37.10 24.54
C PRO A 9 -10.72 36.12 24.33
N SER A 10 -10.33 35.41 25.38
CA SER A 10 -9.35 34.33 25.34
C SER A 10 -9.97 33.00 25.78
N GLN A 11 -11.06 32.61 25.11
CA GLN A 11 -11.48 31.21 25.00
C GLN A 11 -11.70 30.90 23.52
N GLN A 12 -10.61 30.71 22.79
CA GLN A 12 -10.64 30.14 21.46
C GLN A 12 -10.78 28.61 21.58
N ASP A 13 -12.00 28.16 21.28
CA ASP A 13 -12.32 27.00 20.45
C ASP A 13 -11.23 25.92 20.35
N SER A 14 -11.27 24.97 21.28
CA SER A 14 -10.81 23.62 20.97
C SER A 14 -11.73 23.06 19.88
N PRO A 15 -11.22 22.56 18.74
CA PRO A 15 -12.07 21.89 17.78
C PRO A 15 -12.63 20.65 18.46
N SER A 16 -13.93 20.67 18.74
CA SER A 16 -14.67 19.50 19.19
C SER A 16 -14.56 18.43 18.11
N ILE A 17 -13.72 17.42 18.34
CA ILE A 17 -13.70 16.20 17.53
C ILE A 17 -15.10 15.62 17.62
N HIS A 18 -15.88 15.69 16.54
CA HIS A 18 -17.21 15.11 16.46
C HIS A 18 -17.10 13.59 16.72
N PRO A 19 -17.63 13.06 17.84
CA PRO A 19 -17.42 11.66 18.22
C PRO A 19 -18.15 10.62 17.34
N SER A 20 -18.83 11.06 16.27
CA SER A 20 -19.84 10.26 15.56
C SER A 20 -19.32 9.42 14.39
N LEU A 21 -18.01 9.47 14.06
CA LEU A 21 -17.42 8.67 12.96
C LEU A 21 -16.45 7.58 13.43
N LEU A 22 -16.04 7.60 14.70
CA LEU A 22 -15.11 6.61 15.25
C LEU A 22 -15.80 5.26 15.47
N LYS A 23 -15.38 4.25 14.71
CA LYS A 23 -15.85 2.87 14.83
C LYS A 23 -14.88 2.09 15.72
N LYS A 24 -15.40 1.48 16.78
CA LYS A 24 -14.65 0.55 17.62
C LYS A 24 -14.45 -0.76 16.85
N VAL A 25 -13.21 -1.18 16.68
CA VAL A 25 -12.83 -2.39 15.92
C VAL A 25 -11.87 -3.25 16.72
N SER A 26 -11.83 -4.55 16.40
CA SER A 26 -10.82 -5.46 16.94
C SER A 26 -9.60 -5.53 16.02
N ARG A 27 -8.43 -5.84 16.60
CA ARG A 27 -7.20 -6.13 15.83
C ARG A 27 -7.43 -7.20 14.77
N GLN A 28 -8.09 -8.30 15.13
CA GLN A 28 -8.39 -9.38 14.20
C GLN A 28 -9.29 -8.93 13.04
N SER A 29 -10.26 -8.06 13.31
CA SER A 29 -11.12 -7.49 12.27
C SER A 29 -10.32 -6.66 11.26
N VAL A 30 -9.39 -5.82 11.71
CA VAL A 30 -8.55 -4.99 10.83
C VAL A 30 -7.59 -5.84 9.99
N ILE A 31 -6.97 -6.87 10.60
CA ILE A 31 -6.16 -7.85 9.85
C ILE A 31 -7.01 -8.52 8.76
N THR A 32 -8.23 -8.94 9.10
CA THR A 32 -9.14 -9.61 8.15
C THR A 32 -9.54 -8.68 7.00
N ILE A 33 -9.86 -7.42 7.30
CA ILE A 33 -10.17 -6.40 6.29
C ILE A 33 -8.99 -6.21 5.34
N GLY A 34 -7.77 -6.06 5.88
CA GLY A 34 -6.56 -5.91 5.08
C GLY A 34 -6.28 -7.11 4.18
N ILE A 35 -6.45 -8.33 4.70
CA ILE A 35 -6.29 -9.58 3.92
C ILE A 35 -7.34 -9.65 2.81
N GLN A 36 -8.60 -9.31 3.12
CA GLN A 36 -9.68 -9.31 2.14
C GLN A 36 -9.42 -8.31 1.02
N ALA A 37 -8.98 -7.08 1.34
CA ALA A 37 -8.61 -6.08 0.35
C ALA A 37 -7.44 -6.57 -0.52
N LEU A 38 -6.43 -7.22 0.07
CA LEU A 38 -5.33 -7.84 -0.69
C LEU A 38 -5.78 -8.99 -1.60
N HIS A 39 -6.83 -9.71 -1.23
CA HIS A 39 -7.42 -10.74 -2.05
C HIS A 39 -8.24 -10.14 -3.21
N GLU A 40 -9.02 -9.09 -2.95
CA GLU A 40 -9.81 -8.36 -3.96
C GLU A 40 -8.93 -7.72 -5.04
N VAL A 41 -7.78 -7.15 -4.66
CA VAL A 41 -6.82 -6.67 -5.66
C VAL A 41 -6.07 -7.80 -6.37
N GLY A 42 -6.29 -9.05 -6.00
CA GLY A 42 -5.62 -10.22 -6.58
C GLY A 42 -4.12 -10.25 -6.29
N SER A 43 -3.69 -10.06 -5.04
CA SER A 43 -2.26 -10.08 -4.69
C SER A 43 -1.58 -11.46 -4.85
N ASP A 44 -2.35 -12.56 -4.87
CA ASP A 44 -1.85 -13.93 -4.90
C ASP A 44 -0.97 -14.28 -6.12
N PRO A 45 -1.26 -13.87 -7.38
CA PRO A 45 -0.43 -14.22 -8.52
C PRO A 45 0.93 -13.53 -8.44
N ILE A 46 0.98 -12.27 -7.98
CA ILE A 46 2.24 -11.51 -7.80
C ILE A 46 3.07 -12.16 -6.69
N CYS A 47 2.43 -12.50 -5.57
CA CYS A 47 3.08 -13.18 -4.45
C CYS A 47 3.67 -14.53 -4.88
N LYS A 48 2.97 -15.30 -5.71
CA LYS A 48 3.44 -16.60 -6.23
C LYS A 48 4.73 -16.46 -7.03
N VAL A 49 4.83 -15.46 -7.91
CA VAL A 49 6.07 -15.18 -8.65
C VAL A 49 7.20 -14.79 -7.70
N CYS A 50 6.93 -13.92 -6.74
CA CYS A 50 7.92 -13.49 -5.76
C CYS A 50 8.47 -14.67 -4.93
N ILE A 51 7.58 -15.51 -4.39
CA ILE A 51 7.93 -16.68 -3.57
C ILE A 51 8.77 -17.67 -4.37
N ALA A 52 8.39 -17.97 -5.62
CA ALA A 52 9.13 -18.87 -6.50
C ALA A 52 10.55 -18.36 -6.82
N ASN A 53 10.79 -17.05 -6.71
CA ASN A 53 12.07 -16.41 -6.97
C ASN A 53 12.82 -16.02 -5.68
N GLY A 54 12.51 -16.66 -4.54
CA GLY A 54 13.19 -16.43 -3.25
C GLY A 54 12.83 -15.09 -2.57
N GLY A 55 11.85 -14.37 -3.10
CA GLY A 55 11.47 -13.02 -2.69
C GLY A 55 10.23 -12.97 -1.80
N SER A 56 10.16 -13.76 -0.73
CA SER A 56 9.06 -13.58 0.23
C SER A 56 9.10 -12.18 0.84
N CYS A 57 7.95 -11.52 0.92
CA CYS A 57 7.78 -10.26 1.65
C CYS A 57 8.01 -10.46 3.17
N CYS A 58 7.94 -11.70 3.64
CA CYS A 58 8.16 -12.11 5.02
C CYS A 58 9.53 -12.76 5.22
N ASN A 59 10.53 -12.45 4.38
CA ASN A 59 11.87 -13.04 4.51
C ASN A 59 12.39 -12.89 5.97
N SER A 60 12.88 -14.01 6.54
CA SER A 60 13.30 -14.13 7.95
C SER A 60 12.18 -14.03 9.01
N CYS A 61 10.91 -14.12 8.62
CA CYS A 61 9.80 -14.28 9.57
C CYS A 61 9.67 -15.75 9.98
N ARG A 62 9.50 -16.03 11.28
CA ARG A 62 9.26 -17.40 11.79
C ARG A 62 7.98 -18.05 11.26
N HIS A 63 7.05 -17.24 10.75
CA HIS A 63 5.79 -17.71 10.18
C HIS A 63 5.86 -17.87 8.65
N LEU A 64 7.02 -17.66 8.02
CA LEU A 64 7.23 -17.93 6.60
C LEU A 64 7.51 -19.42 6.40
N ALA A 65 6.70 -20.08 5.57
CA ALA A 65 7.00 -21.41 5.08
C ALA A 65 7.58 -21.33 3.65
N ASP A 66 8.70 -22.02 3.42
CA ASP A 66 9.40 -22.01 2.14
C ASP A 66 8.50 -22.54 1.01
N GLY A 67 8.47 -21.80 -0.11
CA GLY A 67 7.62 -22.14 -1.26
C GLY A 67 6.11 -21.96 -1.05
N ILE A 68 5.65 -21.68 0.17
CA ILE A 68 4.22 -21.49 0.51
C ILE A 68 3.91 -20.01 0.78
N GLY A 69 4.73 -19.34 1.57
CA GLY A 69 4.49 -17.96 2.03
C GLY A 69 4.15 -17.86 3.52
N CYS A 70 3.72 -16.67 3.95
CA CYS A 70 3.41 -16.39 5.36
C CYS A 70 2.16 -17.15 5.83
N GLN A 71 2.28 -17.88 6.94
CA GLN A 71 1.23 -18.68 7.55
C GLN A 71 0.43 -17.91 8.61
N GLN A 72 0.97 -16.80 9.12
CA GLN A 72 0.32 -16.02 10.17
C GLN A 72 0.63 -14.53 9.97
N ARG A 73 -0.32 -13.81 9.38
CA ARG A 73 -0.21 -12.37 9.26
C ARG A 73 -0.65 -11.67 10.54
N ASN A 74 0.05 -10.61 10.88
CA ASN A 74 -0.28 -9.66 11.92
C ASN A 74 -0.62 -8.29 11.29
N THR A 75 -0.92 -7.29 12.10
CA THR A 75 -1.28 -5.94 11.65
C THR A 75 -0.18 -5.36 10.75
N SER A 76 1.05 -5.33 11.24
CA SER A 76 2.19 -4.70 10.55
C SER A 76 2.54 -5.35 9.22
N CYS A 77 2.58 -6.68 9.13
CA CYS A 77 2.88 -7.37 7.87
C CYS A 77 1.67 -7.42 6.92
N THR A 78 0.47 -7.09 7.41
CA THR A 78 -0.69 -6.88 6.54
C THR A 78 -0.62 -5.48 5.94
N ALA A 79 -0.29 -4.46 6.72
CA ALA A 79 -0.16 -3.07 6.31
C ALA A 79 0.99 -2.83 5.30
N TRP A 80 2.13 -3.49 5.51
CA TRP A 80 3.32 -3.26 4.68
C TRP A 80 3.20 -3.96 3.32
N LEU A 81 3.04 -3.16 2.27
CA LEU A 81 3.08 -3.64 0.88
C LEU A 81 4.51 -3.82 0.41
N CYS A 82 4.78 -4.91 -0.32
CA CYS A 82 6.03 -5.02 -1.05
C CYS A 82 6.01 -4.12 -2.29
N GLY A 83 7.18 -3.83 -2.87
CA GLY A 83 7.31 -2.93 -4.01
C GLY A 83 6.37 -3.21 -5.18
N PHE A 84 6.08 -4.46 -5.53
CA PHE A 84 5.16 -4.76 -6.64
C PHE A 84 3.69 -4.49 -6.29
N LEU A 85 3.24 -4.82 -5.07
CA LEU A 85 1.88 -4.49 -4.63
C LEU A 85 1.73 -2.97 -4.44
N LYS A 86 2.75 -2.33 -3.88
CA LYS A 86 2.82 -0.88 -3.75
C LYS A 86 2.76 -0.20 -5.12
N PHE A 87 3.46 -0.73 -6.12
CA PHE A 87 3.42 -0.25 -7.51
C PHE A 87 2.07 -0.43 -8.18
N LEU A 88 1.43 -1.59 -8.01
CA LEU A 88 0.08 -1.84 -8.50
C LEU A 88 -0.89 -0.77 -7.96
N LEU A 89 -0.90 -0.55 -6.64
CA LEU A 89 -1.79 0.44 -6.02
C LEU A 89 -1.41 1.87 -6.39
N TYR A 90 -0.11 2.16 -6.58
CA TYR A 90 0.35 3.47 -7.03
C TYR A 90 -0.18 3.79 -8.43
N GLU A 91 -0.04 2.87 -9.38
CA GLU A 91 -0.47 3.09 -10.77
C GLU A 91 -2.00 3.15 -10.93
N THR A 92 -2.76 2.48 -10.06
CA THR A 92 -4.22 2.54 -10.04
C THR A 92 -4.80 3.70 -9.21
N GLY A 93 -3.94 4.43 -8.48
CA GLY A 93 -4.36 5.53 -7.60
C GLY A 93 -4.92 5.11 -6.25
N LEU A 94 -4.84 3.82 -5.90
CA LEU A 94 -5.39 3.22 -4.68
C LEU A 94 -4.41 3.25 -3.49
N LEU A 95 -3.13 3.55 -3.72
CA LEU A 95 -2.11 3.50 -2.66
C LEU A 95 -2.41 4.47 -1.51
N ARG A 96 -2.93 5.66 -1.82
CA ARG A 96 -3.28 6.63 -0.78
C ARG A 96 -4.37 6.10 0.13
N GLU A 97 -5.42 5.48 -0.42
CA GLU A 97 -6.50 4.90 0.39
C GLU A 97 -5.98 3.79 1.31
N TRP A 98 -5.08 2.95 0.79
CA TRP A 98 -4.40 1.93 1.58
C TRP A 98 -3.60 2.55 2.74
N ASN A 99 -2.72 3.51 2.46
CA ASN A 99 -1.90 4.17 3.48
C ASN A 99 -2.77 4.87 4.54
N ASP A 100 -3.75 5.65 4.09
CA ASP A 100 -4.70 6.37 4.93
C ASP A 100 -5.43 5.44 5.91
N TYR A 101 -5.82 4.24 5.47
CA TYR A 101 -6.47 3.25 6.33
C TYR A 101 -5.53 2.64 7.36
N TRP A 102 -4.26 2.42 7.01
CA TRP A 102 -3.29 1.83 7.93
C TRP A 102 -2.69 2.84 8.90
N ASP A 103 -2.57 4.13 8.54
CA ASP A 103 -2.00 5.18 9.40
C ASP A 103 -2.80 5.37 10.71
N GLN A 104 -4.10 5.08 10.71
CA GLN A 104 -4.94 5.12 11.91
C GLN A 104 -4.78 3.90 12.83
N VAL A 105 -4.11 2.84 12.39
CA VAL A 105 -3.95 1.60 13.16
C VAL A 105 -2.74 1.70 14.09
N PRO A 106 -2.91 1.77 15.42
CA PRO A 106 -1.80 1.99 16.34
C PRO A 106 -0.96 0.72 16.54
N GLY A 107 0.27 0.91 17.06
CA GLY A 107 1.12 -0.21 17.49
C GLY A 107 1.75 -1.03 16.36
N GLN A 108 1.68 -0.55 15.12
CA GLN A 108 2.44 -1.13 14.01
C GLN A 108 3.94 -0.92 14.23
N GLY A 109 4.73 -1.94 13.88
CA GLY A 109 6.18 -1.92 13.99
C GLY A 109 6.82 -2.74 12.87
N PHE A 110 8.09 -2.49 12.58
CA PHE A 110 8.79 -3.26 11.55
C PHE A 110 8.92 -4.73 12.00
N ARG A 111 8.10 -5.60 11.41
CA ARG A 111 7.99 -7.04 11.74
C ARG A 111 7.52 -7.36 13.17
N GLU A 112 7.09 -6.34 13.91
CA GLU A 112 6.54 -6.45 15.26
C GLU A 112 5.10 -5.91 15.25
N ASP A 113 4.24 -6.43 16.12
CA ASP A 113 2.84 -5.99 16.22
C ASP A 113 2.48 -5.80 17.70
N PHE A 114 2.32 -4.53 18.07
CA PHE A 114 1.89 -4.07 19.39
C PHE A 114 0.48 -3.47 19.33
N THR A 115 -0.28 -3.74 18.27
CA THR A 115 -1.63 -3.23 18.11
C THR A 115 -2.51 -3.74 19.25
N PRO A 116 -3.22 -2.86 19.98
CA PRO A 116 -4.14 -3.26 21.04
C PRO A 116 -5.25 -4.16 20.49
N GLU A 117 -5.81 -5.04 21.32
CA GLU A 117 -6.90 -5.93 20.89
C GLU A 117 -8.11 -5.17 20.34
N VAL A 118 -8.36 -3.97 20.86
CA VAL A 118 -9.49 -3.12 20.48
C VAL A 118 -9.07 -1.65 20.46
N PHE A 119 -9.45 -0.94 19.40
CA PHE A 119 -9.17 0.49 19.20
C PHE A 119 -10.24 1.13 18.29
N PHE A 120 -10.09 2.40 17.97
CA PHE A 120 -11.04 3.15 17.13
C PHE A 120 -10.42 3.49 15.78
N VAL A 121 -11.21 3.39 14.72
CA VAL A 121 -10.86 3.79 13.35
C VAL A 121 -11.94 4.69 12.78
N GLU A 122 -11.55 5.58 11.87
CA GLU A 122 -12.47 6.47 11.16
C GLU A 122 -12.65 6.02 9.70
N LYS A 123 -11.54 5.71 9.04
CA LYS A 123 -11.52 5.36 7.61
C LYS A 123 -11.82 3.88 7.42
N SER A 124 -12.62 3.56 6.41
CA SER A 124 -12.79 2.20 5.90
C SER A 124 -11.84 1.95 4.74
N LEU A 125 -11.43 0.70 4.56
CA LEU A 125 -10.68 0.26 3.38
C LEU A 125 -11.63 -0.43 2.40
N HIS A 126 -11.72 0.06 1.17
CA HIS A 126 -12.47 -0.61 0.13
C HIS A 126 -11.74 -0.52 -1.22
N LEU A 127 -11.02 -1.58 -1.58
CA LEU A 127 -10.33 -1.62 -2.85
C LEU A 127 -11.21 -2.32 -3.90
N PRO A 128 -11.30 -1.79 -5.13
CA PRO A 128 -12.02 -2.47 -6.20
C PRO A 128 -11.33 -3.77 -6.61
N ASP A 129 -12.10 -4.70 -7.18
CA ASP A 129 -11.53 -5.86 -7.86
C ASP A 129 -10.73 -5.40 -9.09
N ILE A 130 -9.41 -5.55 -8.97
CA ILE A 130 -8.43 -5.25 -10.03
C ILE A 130 -7.58 -6.49 -10.33
N ARG A 131 -8.12 -7.69 -10.10
CA ARG A 131 -7.38 -8.94 -10.26
C ARG A 131 -6.74 -9.10 -11.64
N ASN A 132 -7.41 -8.64 -12.71
CA ASN A 132 -6.88 -8.66 -14.07
C ASN A 132 -5.54 -7.91 -14.19
N LEU A 133 -5.41 -6.75 -13.54
CA LEU A 133 -4.18 -5.97 -13.50
C LEU A 133 -3.06 -6.75 -12.78
N SER A 134 -3.39 -7.38 -11.66
CA SER A 134 -2.43 -8.19 -10.91
C SER A 134 -1.96 -9.43 -11.66
N GLU A 135 -2.86 -10.12 -12.35
CA GLU A 135 -2.52 -11.27 -13.20
C GLU A 135 -1.63 -10.86 -14.38
N ALA A 136 -1.91 -9.72 -15.00
CA ALA A 136 -1.07 -9.17 -16.07
C ALA A 136 0.33 -8.79 -15.56
N LEU A 137 0.43 -8.13 -14.41
CA LEU A 137 1.72 -7.83 -13.77
C LEU A 137 2.47 -9.11 -13.40
N ALA A 138 1.79 -10.10 -12.83
CA ALA A 138 2.40 -11.38 -12.49
C ALA A 138 2.93 -12.10 -13.75
N ALA A 139 2.19 -12.07 -14.86
CA ALA A 139 2.65 -12.65 -16.12
C ALA A 139 3.91 -11.97 -16.65
N ASP A 140 4.00 -10.64 -16.58
CA ASP A 140 5.21 -9.91 -16.97
C ASP A 140 6.40 -10.21 -16.03
N LEU A 141 6.15 -10.31 -14.72
CA LEU A 141 7.18 -10.69 -13.74
C LEU A 141 7.69 -12.12 -13.97
N GLN A 142 6.79 -13.05 -14.32
CA GLN A 142 7.14 -14.43 -14.64
C GLN A 142 8.01 -14.51 -15.90
N GLU A 143 7.69 -13.73 -16.93
CA GLU A 143 8.49 -13.65 -18.16
C GLU A 143 9.87 -13.03 -17.88
N LEU A 144 9.92 -11.97 -17.07
CA LEU A 144 11.19 -11.37 -16.63
C LEU A 144 12.06 -12.36 -15.86
N ALA A 145 11.47 -13.11 -14.94
CA ALA A 145 12.18 -14.13 -14.16
C ALA A 145 12.77 -15.23 -15.05
N ARG A 146 12.12 -15.56 -16.18
CA ARG A 146 12.62 -16.55 -17.15
C ARG A 146 13.73 -15.99 -18.05
N THR A 147 13.64 -14.72 -18.42
CA THR A 147 14.55 -14.09 -19.39
C THR A 147 15.82 -13.53 -18.73
N HIS A 148 15.75 -13.15 -17.44
CA HIS A 148 16.89 -12.64 -16.68
C HIS A 148 17.47 -13.72 -15.79
N ILE A 149 18.66 -14.21 -16.15
CA ILE A 149 19.35 -15.34 -15.49
C ILE A 149 19.96 -14.94 -14.14
N ALA A 150 20.09 -13.64 -13.85
CA ALA A 150 20.72 -13.16 -12.63
C ALA A 150 19.86 -13.51 -11.39
N ILE A 151 20.43 -14.34 -10.50
CA ILE A 151 19.82 -14.71 -9.22
C ILE A 151 19.46 -13.43 -8.45
N GLY A 152 18.24 -13.35 -7.95
CA GLY A 152 17.77 -12.21 -7.17
C GLY A 152 17.32 -10.99 -7.99
N PHE A 153 17.28 -11.08 -9.33
CA PHE A 153 16.83 -9.96 -10.17
C PHE A 153 15.43 -9.45 -9.78
N ILE A 154 14.46 -10.36 -9.62
CA ILE A 154 13.09 -10.02 -9.21
C ILE A 154 13.07 -9.34 -7.83
N LEU A 155 13.90 -9.82 -6.91
CA LEU A 155 14.04 -9.25 -5.57
C LEU A 155 14.59 -7.81 -5.64
N THR A 156 15.69 -7.61 -6.39
CA THR A 156 16.27 -6.28 -6.58
C THR A 156 15.31 -5.33 -7.29
N LEU A 157 14.56 -5.79 -8.29
CA LEU A 157 13.56 -4.98 -8.97
C LEU A 157 12.46 -4.54 -8.00
N ARG A 158 11.94 -5.47 -7.20
CA ARG A 158 10.94 -5.20 -6.16
C ARG A 158 11.43 -4.12 -5.19
N GLU A 159 12.64 -4.25 -4.68
CA GLU A 159 13.23 -3.29 -3.71
C GLU A 159 13.48 -1.92 -4.33
N LYS A 160 13.94 -1.87 -5.59
CA LYS A 160 14.11 -0.60 -6.31
C LYS A 160 12.79 0.11 -6.51
N ILE A 161 11.74 -0.61 -6.90
CA ILE A 161 10.40 -0.05 -7.06
C ILE A 161 9.89 0.48 -5.72
N ASP A 162 9.96 -0.34 -4.66
CA ASP A 162 9.53 0.02 -3.30
C ASP A 162 10.16 1.34 -2.85
N LYS A 163 11.49 1.42 -2.93
CA LYS A 163 12.26 2.61 -2.57
C LYS A 163 11.89 3.85 -3.39
N ASN A 164 11.61 3.70 -4.69
CA ASN A 164 11.21 4.84 -5.51
C ASN A 164 9.84 5.38 -5.09
N ILE A 165 8.90 4.51 -4.70
CA ILE A 165 7.57 4.93 -4.24
C ILE A 165 7.66 5.59 -2.87
N ASP A 166 8.42 5.03 -1.93
CA ASP A 166 8.64 5.66 -0.61
C ASP A 166 9.27 7.06 -0.76
N GLN A 167 10.19 7.20 -1.72
CA GLN A 167 10.79 8.50 -2.01
C GLN A 167 9.82 9.47 -2.69
N LEU A 168 8.82 8.99 -3.44
CA LEU A 168 7.79 9.88 -4.00
C LEU A 168 6.92 10.49 -2.91
N GLU A 169 6.61 9.74 -1.86
CA GLU A 169 5.88 10.26 -0.70
C GLU A 169 6.75 11.24 0.09
N TYR A 170 8.00 10.86 0.39
CA TYR A 170 8.92 11.72 1.13
C TYR A 170 9.25 13.05 0.44
N PHE A 171 9.36 13.06 -0.89
CA PHE A 171 9.70 14.25 -1.68
C PHE A 171 8.47 14.86 -2.38
N GLU A 172 7.27 14.76 -1.80
CA GLU A 172 6.03 15.25 -2.43
C GLU A 172 6.09 16.73 -2.86
N HIS A 173 6.83 17.56 -2.13
CA HIS A 173 6.96 19.00 -2.37
C HIS A 173 8.19 19.40 -3.21
N ASP A 174 8.98 18.45 -3.73
CA ASP A 174 10.12 18.72 -4.62
C ASP A 174 9.80 18.27 -6.06
N PRO A 175 9.38 19.18 -6.96
CA PRO A 175 9.01 18.82 -8.33
C PRO A 175 10.14 18.16 -9.13
N LYS A 176 11.40 18.54 -8.87
CA LYS A 176 12.55 17.98 -9.61
C LYS A 176 12.78 16.53 -9.20
N LYS A 177 12.70 16.24 -7.90
CA LYS A 177 12.78 14.87 -7.37
C LYS A 177 11.60 14.02 -7.85
N GLN A 178 10.38 14.56 -7.78
CA GLN A 178 9.17 13.91 -8.30
C GLN A 178 9.33 13.46 -9.75
N ILE A 179 9.77 14.35 -10.63
CA ILE A 179 9.98 14.03 -12.06
C ILE A 179 11.02 12.93 -12.23
N SER A 180 12.14 13.00 -11.50
CA SER A 180 13.21 12.00 -11.56
C SER A 180 12.73 10.62 -11.13
N LEU A 181 12.02 10.54 -10.00
CA LEU A 181 11.50 9.29 -9.44
C LEU A 181 10.42 8.67 -10.34
N LYS A 182 9.51 9.48 -10.90
CA LYS A 182 8.51 9.01 -11.88
C LYS A 182 9.17 8.45 -13.15
N ARG A 183 10.25 9.07 -13.63
CA ARG A 183 11.04 8.55 -14.76
C ARG A 183 11.72 7.23 -14.41
N SER A 184 12.31 7.14 -13.22
CA SER A 184 12.93 5.92 -12.70
C SER A 184 11.92 4.78 -12.62
N LEU A 185 10.74 5.01 -12.04
CA LEU A 185 9.64 4.02 -12.03
C LEU A 185 9.25 3.59 -13.44
N LYS A 186 9.09 4.53 -14.37
CA LYS A 186 8.77 4.22 -15.77
C LYS A 186 9.83 3.35 -16.45
N MET A 187 11.11 3.55 -16.13
CA MET A 187 12.18 2.68 -16.64
C MET A 187 12.13 1.28 -16.00
N LEU A 188 11.94 1.20 -14.69
CA LEU A 188 11.84 -0.07 -13.96
C LEU A 188 10.61 -0.89 -14.40
N SER A 189 9.51 -0.23 -14.72
CA SER A 189 8.26 -0.86 -15.19
C SER A 189 8.16 -1.00 -16.71
N GLY A 190 9.19 -0.57 -17.45
CA GLY A 190 9.23 -0.62 -18.91
C GLY A 190 8.88 -2.00 -19.51
N PRO A 191 9.38 -3.12 -18.95
CA PRO A 191 9.06 -4.46 -19.45
C PRO A 191 7.64 -4.97 -19.11
N PHE A 192 6.84 -4.24 -18.32
CA PHE A 192 5.51 -4.68 -17.90
C PHE A 192 4.43 -4.39 -18.95
N TYR A 193 4.61 -4.93 -20.16
CA TYR A 193 3.76 -4.62 -21.32
C TYR A 193 2.30 -5.07 -21.14
N ARG A 194 2.07 -6.26 -20.55
CA ARG A 194 0.70 -6.77 -20.32
C ARG A 194 0.01 -5.91 -19.26
N PHE A 195 0.71 -5.61 -18.18
CA PHE A 195 0.19 -4.71 -17.15
C PHE A 195 -0.14 -3.32 -17.69
N GLN A 196 0.75 -2.72 -18.49
CA GLN A 196 0.51 -1.40 -19.08
C GLN A 196 -0.72 -1.38 -19.99
N LYS A 197 -0.97 -2.47 -20.73
CA LYS A 197 -2.17 -2.63 -21.56
C LYS A 197 -3.44 -2.65 -20.69
N GLU A 198 -3.51 -3.55 -19.71
CA GLU A 198 -4.66 -3.65 -18.80
C GLU A 198 -4.88 -2.34 -18.02
N LEU A 199 -3.80 -1.66 -17.63
CA LEU A 199 -3.85 -0.40 -16.90
C LEU A 199 -4.45 0.72 -17.75
N HIS A 200 -4.17 0.73 -19.05
CA HIS A 200 -4.80 1.66 -19.98
C HIS A 200 -6.31 1.43 -20.06
N GLU A 201 -6.76 0.18 -20.21
CA GLU A 201 -8.18 -0.18 -20.25
C GLU A 201 -8.90 0.15 -18.93
N TYR A 202 -8.27 -0.13 -17.79
CA TYR A 202 -8.77 0.25 -16.46
C TYR A 202 -8.98 1.77 -16.35
N ARG A 203 -7.98 2.57 -16.77
CA ARG A 203 -8.06 4.04 -16.73
C ARG A 203 -9.15 4.59 -17.65
N GLN A 204 -9.37 3.98 -18.82
CA GLN A 204 -10.47 4.35 -19.72
C GLN A 204 -11.84 4.07 -19.08
N LYS A 205 -12.01 2.91 -18.45
CA LYS A 205 -13.26 2.58 -17.74
C LYS A 205 -13.55 3.59 -16.62
N LEU A 206 -12.55 3.99 -15.84
CA LEU A 206 -12.71 5.00 -14.79
C LEU A 206 -13.13 6.38 -15.33
N GLN A 207 -12.73 6.75 -16.54
CA GLN A 207 -13.13 8.00 -17.17
C GLN A 207 -14.58 7.97 -17.68
N ASN A 208 -15.07 6.80 -18.08
CA ASN A 208 -16.42 6.62 -18.60
C ASN A 208 -17.49 6.47 -17.50
N THR A 209 -17.08 6.25 -16.25
CA THR A 209 -17.97 6.11 -15.08
C THR A 209 -18.11 7.41 -14.28
N LYS A 210 -17.40 8.47 -14.68
CA LYS A 210 -17.50 9.83 -14.12
C LYS A 210 -18.43 10.70 -14.97
#